data_AF-A0A431WFC8-F1
#
_entry.id   AF-A0A431WFC8-F1
#
_cell.length_a   1.000
_cell.length_b   1.000
_cell.length_c   1.000
_cell.angle_alpha   90.00
_cell.angle_beta   90.00
_cell.angle_gamma   90.00
#
_symmetry.space_group_name_H-M   'P 1'
#
loop_
_entity.id
_entity.type
_entity.pdbx_description
1 polymer ?
#
loop_
_entity_poly.entity_id
_entity_poly.type
_entity_poly.pdbx_seq_one_letter_code
_entity_poly.pdbx_strand_id
1 'polypeptide(L)'
;MTKIKRSIFVVSLLFIFAILLIVIWAFNVNVIEGDFDKLTITETGETIKVITNKDEIEHVIELINTSPRSLFLFDTGLKYDYLPHGMFIFEKDREKLEMGFVLTEENELNVLANHWEIEMEHEVLKIK
;
A
#
# COMPACT_ATOMS: atom_id res chain seq x y z
N MET A 1 38.68 -17.49 -19.16
CA MET A 1 37.87 -17.85 -17.97
C MET A 1 37.68 -19.37 -17.95
N THR A 2 38.06 -20.09 -16.90
CA THR A 2 37.90 -21.56 -16.85
C THR A 2 36.41 -21.94 -16.91
N LYS A 3 36.06 -23.14 -17.41
CA LYS A 3 34.66 -23.59 -17.54
C LYS A 3 33.86 -23.44 -16.22
N ILE A 4 34.52 -23.69 -15.09
CA ILE A 4 33.97 -23.50 -13.74
C ILE A 4 33.63 -22.03 -13.46
N LYS A 5 34.57 -21.10 -13.72
CA LYS A 5 34.35 -19.65 -13.54
C LYS A 5 33.22 -19.12 -14.44
N ARG A 6 33.07 -19.66 -15.66
CA ARG A 6 31.95 -19.32 -16.56
C ARG A 6 30.62 -19.84 -16.01
N SER A 7 30.58 -21.04 -15.46
CA SER A 7 29.36 -21.61 -14.87
C SER A 7 28.90 -20.83 -13.63
N ILE A 8 29.82 -20.46 -12.74
CA ILE A 8 29.51 -19.65 -11.55
C ILE A 8 28.95 -18.28 -11.97
N PHE A 9 29.59 -17.62 -12.95
CA PHE A 9 29.13 -16.32 -13.45
C PHE A 9 27.70 -16.38 -14.01
N VAL A 10 27.37 -17.42 -14.80
CA VAL A 10 26.02 -17.58 -15.36
C VAL A 10 24.98 -17.82 -14.24
N VAL A 11 25.30 -18.66 -13.25
CA VAL A 11 24.41 -18.91 -12.11
C VAL A 11 24.19 -17.63 -11.29
N SER A 12 25.24 -16.85 -11.03
CA SER A 12 25.12 -15.56 -10.34
C SER A 12 24.26 -14.57 -11.12
N LEU A 13 24.40 -14.51 -12.46
CA LEU A 13 23.59 -13.64 -13.30
C LEU A 13 22.09 -14.05 -13.26
N LEU A 14 21.81 -15.34 -13.35
CA LEU A 14 20.45 -15.87 -13.24
C LEU A 14 19.83 -15.58 -11.87
N PHE A 15 20.63 -15.69 -10.81
CA PHE A 15 20.18 -15.37 -9.46
C PHE A 15 19.82 -13.89 -9.31
N ILE A 16 20.65 -12.97 -9.80
CA ILE A 16 20.36 -11.53 -9.81
C ILE A 16 19.08 -11.25 -10.63
N PHE A 17 18.93 -11.89 -11.78
CA PHE A 17 17.75 -11.73 -12.61
C PHE A 17 16.47 -12.20 -11.91
N ALA A 18 16.54 -13.34 -11.22
CA ALA A 18 15.43 -13.84 -10.42
C ALA A 18 15.02 -12.85 -9.30
N ILE A 19 16.00 -12.26 -8.61
CA ILE A 19 15.73 -11.24 -7.59
C ILE A 19 15.04 -10.01 -8.20
N LEU A 20 15.54 -9.52 -9.34
CA LEU A 20 14.92 -8.38 -10.04
C LEU A 20 13.47 -8.66 -10.42
N LEU A 21 13.17 -9.86 -10.91
CA LEU A 21 11.79 -10.25 -11.22
C LEU A 21 10.89 -10.27 -9.98
N ILE A 22 11.39 -10.75 -8.84
CA ILE A 22 10.65 -10.75 -7.57
C ILE A 22 10.36 -9.31 -7.13
N VAL A 23 11.34 -8.41 -7.22
CA VAL A 23 11.16 -6.99 -6.89
C VAL A 23 10.11 -6.37 -7.80
N ILE A 24 10.22 -6.55 -9.12
CA ILE A 24 9.24 -6.03 -10.08
C ILE A 24 7.84 -6.55 -9.76
N TRP A 25 7.71 -7.86 -9.48
CA TRP A 25 6.43 -8.46 -9.12
C TRP A 25 5.86 -7.86 -7.84
N ALA A 26 6.68 -7.71 -6.79
CA ALA A 26 6.24 -7.15 -5.51
C ALA A 26 5.74 -5.70 -5.62
N PHE A 27 6.30 -4.89 -6.53
CA PHE A 27 5.84 -3.52 -6.76
C PHE A 27 4.58 -3.44 -7.64
N ASN A 28 4.24 -4.48 -8.41
CA ASN A 28 3.08 -4.50 -9.30
C ASN A 28 1.89 -5.30 -8.78
N VAL A 29 2.05 -6.08 -7.70
CA VAL A 29 0.93 -6.79 -7.07
C VAL A 29 -0.05 -5.80 -6.44
N ASN A 30 -1.33 -6.13 -6.40
CA ASN A 30 -2.33 -5.29 -5.73
C ASN A 30 -2.11 -5.33 -4.21
N VAL A 31 -2.29 -4.18 -3.56
CA VAL A 31 -2.24 -4.04 -2.10
C VAL A 31 -3.55 -4.51 -1.50
N ILE A 32 -4.66 -4.09 -2.11
CA ILE A 32 -6.00 -4.49 -1.74
C ILE A 32 -6.53 -5.40 -2.84
N GLU A 33 -6.80 -6.64 -2.47
CA GLU A 33 -7.50 -7.61 -3.31
C GLU A 33 -8.85 -7.90 -2.67
N GLY A 34 -9.93 -7.60 -3.38
CA GLY A 34 -11.28 -7.85 -2.87
C GLY A 34 -12.29 -6.84 -3.38
N ASP A 35 -13.55 -7.26 -3.31
CA ASP A 35 -14.72 -6.41 -3.53
C ASP A 35 -15.31 -6.11 -2.15
N PHE A 36 -15.69 -4.87 -1.87
CA PHE A 36 -16.17 -4.45 -0.55
C PHE A 36 -17.49 -3.68 -0.67
N ASP A 37 -18.39 -3.88 0.29
CA ASP A 37 -19.73 -3.27 0.26
C ASP A 37 -19.76 -1.94 1.02
N LYS A 38 -18.76 -1.71 1.89
CA LYS A 38 -18.69 -0.52 2.72
C LYS A 38 -17.24 -0.11 2.96
N LEU A 39 -16.99 1.19 2.87
CA LEU A 39 -15.74 1.83 3.28
C LEU A 39 -16.06 2.87 4.36
N THR A 40 -15.49 2.72 5.54
CA THR A 40 -15.55 3.71 6.61
C THR A 40 -14.20 4.40 6.72
N ILE A 41 -14.20 5.73 6.74
CA ILE A 41 -13.01 6.55 6.95
C ILE A 41 -13.12 7.17 8.34
N THR A 42 -12.12 6.92 9.18
CA THR A 42 -11.99 7.52 10.50
C THR A 42 -10.79 8.44 10.55
N GLU A 43 -10.90 9.52 11.32
CA GLU A 43 -9.81 10.46 11.60
C GLU A 43 -9.85 10.80 13.09
N THR A 44 -8.72 10.69 13.78
CA THR A 44 -8.60 10.92 15.23
C THR A 44 -9.60 10.13 16.09
N GLY A 45 -10.04 8.96 15.59
CA GLY A 45 -11.01 8.10 16.27
C GLY A 45 -12.48 8.43 15.97
N GLU A 46 -12.77 9.51 15.25
CA GLU A 46 -14.11 9.87 14.81
C GLU A 46 -14.37 9.38 13.38
N THR A 47 -15.58 8.91 13.11
CA THR A 47 -15.99 8.55 11.74
C THR A 47 -16.31 9.82 10.96
N ILE A 48 -15.44 10.17 10.01
CA ILE A 48 -15.66 11.33 9.15
C ILE A 48 -16.50 10.96 7.92
N LYS A 49 -16.50 9.68 7.52
CA LYS A 49 -17.21 9.25 6.32
C LYS A 49 -17.57 7.77 6.31
N VAL A 50 -18.71 7.46 5.70
CA VAL A 50 -19.12 6.09 5.35
C VAL A 50 -19.57 6.10 3.90
N ILE A 51 -18.90 5.32 3.06
CA ILE A 51 -19.19 5.12 1.65
C ILE A 51 -19.78 3.72 1.50
N THR A 52 -20.90 3.61 0.80
CA THR A 52 -21.56 2.33 0.44
C THR A 52 -21.82 2.20 -1.05
N ASN A 53 -21.45 3.23 -1.82
CA ASN A 53 -21.49 3.18 -3.27
C ASN A 53 -20.29 2.34 -3.75
N LYS A 54 -20.60 1.26 -4.46
CA LYS A 54 -19.59 0.32 -4.97
C LYS A 54 -18.57 1.01 -5.88
N ASP A 55 -19.02 1.87 -6.79
CA ASP A 55 -18.13 2.52 -7.77
C ASP A 55 -17.13 3.45 -7.07
N GLU A 56 -17.55 4.14 -5.99
CA GLU A 56 -16.67 4.99 -5.18
C GLU A 56 -15.66 4.17 -4.37
N ILE A 57 -16.08 3.02 -3.82
CA ILE A 57 -15.20 2.10 -3.10
C ILE A 57 -14.15 1.52 -4.04
N GLU A 58 -14.56 1.05 -5.22
CA GLU A 58 -13.67 0.54 -6.26
C GLU A 58 -12.68 1.62 -6.71
N HIS A 59 -13.12 2.86 -6.84
CA HIS A 59 -12.24 3.96 -7.19
C HIS A 59 -11.17 4.22 -6.11
N VAL A 60 -11.53 4.20 -4.83
CA VAL A 60 -10.54 4.33 -3.74
C VAL A 60 -9.54 3.17 -3.75
N ILE A 61 -10.02 1.94 -3.97
CA ILE A 61 -9.16 0.76 -4.08
C ILE A 61 -8.20 0.87 -5.28
N GLU A 62 -8.69 1.33 -6.43
CA GLU A 62 -7.88 1.57 -7.61
C GLU A 62 -6.79 2.60 -7.34
N LEU A 63 -7.12 3.70 -6.67
CA LEU A 63 -6.14 4.72 -6.27
C LEU A 63 -5.07 4.11 -5.34
N ILE A 64 -5.45 3.36 -4.31
CA ILE A 64 -4.49 2.69 -3.42
C ILE A 64 -3.59 1.70 -4.19
N ASN A 65 -4.18 0.96 -5.13
CA ASN A 65 -3.44 -0.04 -5.91
C ASN A 65 -2.54 0.58 -7.00
N THR A 66 -2.83 1.78 -7.49
CA THR A 66 -2.04 2.42 -8.56
C THR A 66 -1.11 3.51 -8.07
N SER A 67 -1.31 3.98 -6.84
CA SER A 67 -0.48 5.00 -6.20
C SER A 67 0.98 4.56 -6.03
N PRO A 68 1.92 5.52 -6.08
CA PRO A 68 3.32 5.27 -5.76
C PRO A 68 3.48 4.60 -4.40
N ARG A 69 4.41 3.64 -4.32
CA ARG A 69 4.65 2.87 -3.10
C ARG A 69 6.12 2.94 -2.73
N SER A 70 6.39 3.06 -1.44
CA SER A 70 7.73 2.94 -0.88
C SER A 70 7.78 1.84 0.18
N LEU A 71 8.93 1.15 0.27
CA LEU A 71 9.16 0.13 1.29
C LEU A 71 9.58 0.80 2.59
N PHE A 72 8.78 0.64 3.64
CA PHE A 72 9.10 1.19 4.96
C PHE A 72 10.25 0.43 5.67
N LEU A 73 10.75 -0.68 5.12
CA LEU A 73 11.83 -1.50 5.71
C LEU A 73 13.17 -0.75 5.92
N PHE A 74 13.37 0.39 5.25
CA PHE A 74 14.61 1.17 5.34
C PHE A 74 14.48 2.47 6.13
N ASP A 75 13.26 2.88 6.48
CA ASP A 75 13.05 4.02 7.35
C ASP A 75 13.22 3.54 8.79
N THR A 76 14.12 4.20 9.51
CA THR A 76 14.33 3.94 10.94
C THR A 76 13.00 4.05 11.66
N GLY A 77 12.74 3.17 12.63
CA GLY A 77 11.43 2.99 13.30
C GLY A 77 10.87 4.21 14.06
N LEU A 78 11.38 5.40 13.78
CA LEU A 78 10.95 6.70 14.28
C LEU A 78 10.06 7.47 13.29
N LYS A 79 10.01 7.11 11.99
CA LYS A 79 9.25 7.88 10.99
C LYS A 79 7.75 7.95 11.31
N TYR A 80 7.21 6.91 11.95
CA TYR A 80 5.84 6.84 12.45
C TYR A 80 5.80 6.43 13.94
N ASP A 81 6.62 7.06 14.79
CA ASP A 81 6.53 6.89 16.25
C ASP A 81 5.22 7.48 16.86
N TYR A 82 4.27 7.85 16.00
CA TYR A 82 2.94 8.35 16.31
C TYR A 82 1.87 7.44 15.70
N LEU A 83 0.73 7.32 16.39
CA LEU A 83 -0.43 6.57 15.90
C LEU A 83 -0.91 7.15 14.55
N PRO A 84 -1.43 6.31 13.64
CA PRO A 84 -2.06 6.76 12.41
C PRO A 84 -3.06 7.88 12.70
N HIS A 85 -3.08 8.93 11.88
CA HIS A 85 -4.02 10.03 12.02
C HIS A 85 -5.45 9.58 11.74
N GLY A 86 -5.63 8.51 10.96
CA GLY A 86 -6.91 7.91 10.69
C GLY A 86 -6.81 6.51 10.11
N MET A 87 -7.95 5.94 9.73
CA MET A 87 -8.04 4.60 9.15
C MET A 87 -9.04 4.55 8.01
N PHE A 88 -8.69 3.80 6.97
CA PHE A 88 -9.64 3.22 6.03
C PHE A 88 -10.06 1.84 6.54
N ILE A 89 -11.37 1.62 6.61
CA ILE A 89 -11.96 0.37 7.07
C ILE A 89 -12.89 -0.15 5.98
N PHE A 90 -12.44 -1.15 5.25
CA PHE A 90 -13.21 -1.83 4.22
C PHE A 90 -13.93 -3.04 4.82
N GLU A 91 -15.23 -3.17 4.57
CA GLU A 91 -16.09 -4.20 5.14
C GLU A 91 -16.91 -4.91 4.06
N LYS A 92 -16.98 -6.23 4.16
CA LYS A 92 -17.90 -7.08 3.38
C LYS A 92 -18.30 -8.30 4.19
N ASP A 93 -19.59 -8.45 4.46
CA ASP A 93 -20.14 -9.52 5.30
C ASP A 93 -19.39 -9.71 6.65
N ARG A 94 -18.42 -10.64 6.69
CA ARG A 94 -17.58 -10.95 7.86
C ARG A 94 -16.10 -10.60 7.66
N GLU A 95 -15.73 -10.13 6.48
CA GLU A 95 -14.39 -9.68 6.14
C GLU A 95 -14.25 -8.19 6.45
N LYS A 96 -13.14 -7.85 7.10
CA LYS A 96 -12.79 -6.49 7.48
C LYS A 96 -11.31 -6.28 7.20
N LEU A 97 -10.99 -5.26 6.42
CA LEU A 97 -9.63 -4.81 6.15
C LEU A 97 -9.46 -3.40 6.70
N GLU A 98 -8.47 -3.23 7.58
CA GLU A 98 -8.16 -1.97 8.21
C GLU A 98 -6.78 -1.50 7.76
N MET A 99 -6.69 -0.26 7.28
CA MET A 99 -5.43 0.36 6.89
C MET A 99 -5.33 1.74 7.54
N GLY A 100 -4.28 1.95 8.32
CA GLY A 100 -4.00 3.26 8.89
C GLY A 100 -3.53 4.21 7.80
N PHE A 101 -3.77 5.51 7.99
CA PHE A 101 -3.13 6.53 7.18
C PHE A 101 -2.53 7.64 8.04
N VAL A 102 -1.53 8.30 7.47
CA VAL A 102 -0.85 9.44 8.07
C VAL A 102 -0.96 10.62 7.11
N LEU A 103 -1.25 11.78 7.68
CA LEU A 103 -1.26 13.05 6.95
C LEU A 103 0.11 13.71 7.10
N THR A 104 0.73 14.09 5.99
CA THR A 104 1.99 14.84 5.99
C THR A 104 1.73 16.34 5.90
N GLU A 105 2.74 17.16 6.17
CA GLU A 105 2.63 18.63 6.12
C GLU A 105 2.35 19.19 4.71
N GLU A 106 2.52 18.37 3.66
CA GLU A 106 2.39 18.77 2.25
C GLU A 106 1.00 18.48 1.63
N ASN A 107 -0.03 18.23 2.46
CA ASN A 107 -1.35 17.72 2.03
C ASN A 107 -1.29 16.34 1.34
N GLU A 108 -0.28 15.54 1.66
CA GLU A 108 -0.22 14.15 1.22
C GLU A 108 -0.77 13.24 2.32
N LEU A 109 -1.28 12.11 1.86
CA LEU A 109 -1.82 11.05 2.70
C LEU A 109 -1.03 9.79 2.40
N ASN A 110 -0.39 9.25 3.41
CA ASN A 110 0.34 7.99 3.31
C ASN A 110 -0.50 6.87 3.92
N VAL A 111 -1.02 5.97 3.08
CA VAL A 111 -1.70 4.76 3.55
C VAL A 111 -0.66 3.72 3.93
N LEU A 112 -0.80 3.18 5.14
CA LEU A 112 0.07 2.16 5.71
C LEU A 112 -0.55 0.78 5.48
N ALA A 113 0.04 0.02 4.57
CA ALA A 113 -0.43 -1.32 4.21
C ALA A 113 0.70 -2.34 4.33
N ASN A 114 0.71 -3.11 5.42
CA ASN A 114 1.73 -4.10 5.75
C ASN A 114 3.17 -3.53 5.75
N HIS A 115 3.90 -3.66 4.64
CA HIS A 115 5.28 -3.20 4.45
C HIS A 115 5.38 -2.00 3.49
N TRP A 116 4.23 -1.57 2.95
CA TRP A 116 4.11 -0.50 1.99
C TRP A 116 3.58 0.76 2.63
N GLU A 117 4.19 1.87 2.24
CA GLU A 117 3.68 3.20 2.41
C GLU A 117 3.22 3.69 1.03
N ILE A 118 1.94 4.00 0.91
CA ILE A 118 1.28 4.30 -0.35
C ILE A 118 0.93 5.78 -0.34
N GLU A 119 1.55 6.52 -1.24
CA GLU A 119 1.42 7.95 -1.33
C GLU A 119 0.16 8.32 -2.12
N MET A 120 -0.72 9.09 -1.48
CA MET A 120 -2.01 9.47 -2.02
C MET A 120 -2.26 10.95 -1.77
N GLU A 121 -3.09 11.56 -2.61
CA GLU A 121 -3.55 12.92 -2.37
C GLU A 121 -4.59 12.95 -1.25
N HIS A 122 -4.52 13.95 -0.37
CA HIS A 122 -5.51 14.15 0.70
C HIS A 122 -6.96 14.30 0.17
N GLU A 123 -7.15 14.66 -1.09
CA GLU A 123 -8.49 14.79 -1.70
C GLU A 123 -9.29 13.49 -1.71
N VAL A 124 -8.64 12.33 -1.57
CA VAL A 124 -9.30 11.03 -1.49
C VAL A 124 -10.25 10.94 -0.29
N LEU A 125 -9.97 11.67 0.79
CA LEU A 125 -10.88 11.78 1.94
C LEU A 125 -12.19 12.53 1.60
N LYS A 126 -12.20 13.31 0.51
CA LYS A 126 -13.31 14.20 0.11
C LYS A 126 -14.22 13.63 -0.99
N ILE A 127 -13.92 12.46 -1.57
CA ILE A 127 -14.68 11.84 -2.69
C ILE A 127 -16.17 11.70 -2.35
N LYS A 128 -17.06 12.41 -3.07
CA LYS A 128 -18.47 12.54 -2.70
C LYS A 128 -19.32 11.31 -2.99
#